data_AF-A0A4Q5XA74-F1
#
_entry.id   AF-A0A4Q5XA74-F1
#
_cell.length_a   1.000
_cell.length_b   1.000
_cell.length_c   1.000
_cell.angle_alpha   90.00
_cell.angle_beta   90.00
_cell.angle_gamma   90.00
#
_symmetry.space_group_name_H-M   'P 1'
#
loop_
_entity.id
_entity.type
_entity.pdbx_description
1 polymer ?
#
loop_
_entity_poly.entity_id
_entity_poly.type
_entity_poly.pdbx_seq_one_letter_code
_entity_poly.pdbx_strand_id
1 'polypeptide(L)'
;MKSNLKSKWIYVTAGLAALVLAPLGAALARPTQCIKPETKCDYDLLCAFKVDLAEKILIYEAFIRNSPATQKAPKQTRQGIKYSGKLYQAALAQAKKEDPSLSGEDLASATYQIFVSKVRESLGQQASKYKDCKSLGTTAKDQYVGSWSGMLTDKEDCNVYGSKLVGNNVERLTVGDLKDASQGCLEMWDGDRGHEAIHQDACRARLANKGAPPQTFKSYVEEDAQAYRYSLEQSSNHLKRLQLLCTADPKAKEFRERADDLLKKAAQYQQNQASQP
;
A
#
# COMPACT_ATOMS: atom_id res chain seq x y z
N MET A 1 68.16 -12.22 -16.33
CA MET A 1 66.98 -11.39 -16.67
C MET A 1 66.96 -10.21 -15.69
N LYS A 2 67.18 -8.97 -16.15
CA LYS A 2 66.11 -7.94 -16.32
C LYS A 2 65.15 -7.90 -15.11
N SER A 3 64.88 -6.81 -14.39
CA SER A 3 65.22 -5.38 -14.44
C SER A 3 64.47 -4.69 -13.28
N ASN A 4 65.00 -3.58 -12.79
CA ASN A 4 64.28 -2.35 -12.38
C ASN A 4 63.18 -2.41 -11.30
N LEU A 5 63.42 -1.79 -10.13
CA LEU A 5 63.32 -0.35 -9.80
C LEU A 5 61.89 0.09 -9.45
N LYS A 6 61.81 0.76 -8.27
CA LYS A 6 60.91 1.88 -7.95
C LYS A 6 59.43 1.52 -7.85
N SER A 7 58.60 2.11 -7.01
CA SER A 7 58.68 3.14 -5.97
C SER A 7 57.22 3.20 -5.49
N LYS A 8 56.93 3.07 -4.19
CA LYS A 8 56.73 4.22 -3.31
C LYS A 8 55.49 5.03 -3.74
N TRP A 9 54.56 5.16 -2.78
CA TRP A 9 53.58 6.25 -2.59
C TRP A 9 52.09 5.86 -2.62
N ILE A 10 51.43 6.21 -1.48
CA ILE A 10 50.02 6.61 -1.27
C ILE A 10 48.99 5.46 -1.37
N TYR A 11 48.19 5.10 -0.35
CA TYR A 11 47.42 5.96 0.56
C TYR A 11 47.30 5.38 1.97
N VAL A 12 47.98 6.02 2.93
CA VAL A 12 47.41 6.33 4.25
C VAL A 12 46.46 7.49 4.00
N THR A 13 45.15 7.26 4.05
CA THR A 13 44.06 8.23 4.35
C THR A 13 42.70 7.61 4.04
N ALA A 14 42.10 6.93 5.01
CA ALA A 14 40.64 6.81 5.12
C ALA A 14 40.17 6.63 6.58
N GLY A 15 41.05 6.93 7.55
CA GLY A 15 40.64 7.33 8.89
C GLY A 15 40.52 8.85 8.90
N LEU A 16 39.40 9.38 9.40
CA LEU A 16 38.95 10.78 9.35
C LEU A 16 38.34 11.26 8.00
N ALA A 17 37.23 10.64 7.58
CA ALA A 17 36.24 11.31 6.73
C ALA A 17 34.79 10.78 6.89
N ALA A 18 34.46 10.16 8.03
CA ALA A 18 33.08 9.71 8.32
C ALA A 18 32.39 10.54 9.42
N LEU A 19 32.96 11.69 9.78
CA LEU A 19 32.45 12.57 10.86
C LEU A 19 32.04 13.97 10.38
N VAL A 20 32.02 14.22 9.07
CA VAL A 20 31.49 15.46 8.51
C VAL A 20 30.81 15.12 7.19
N LEU A 21 29.56 14.63 7.26
CA LEU A 21 28.53 14.70 6.20
C LEU A 21 27.24 13.93 6.60
N ALA A 22 26.87 13.93 7.88
CA ALA A 22 25.45 13.92 8.22
C ALA A 22 25.12 15.37 8.58
N PRO A 23 24.49 16.16 7.68
CA PRO A 23 23.77 17.30 8.18
C PRO A 23 22.78 16.75 9.21
N LEU A 24 22.91 17.27 10.43
CA LEU A 24 21.84 17.60 11.36
C LEU A 24 20.51 17.02 10.92
N GLY A 25 20.00 16.08 11.72
CA GLY A 25 18.68 15.50 11.53
C GLY A 25 17.76 16.50 10.89
N ALA A 26 17.46 16.29 9.61
CA ALA A 26 16.18 16.74 9.10
C ALA A 26 15.23 16.17 10.13
N ALA A 27 14.67 17.03 10.99
CA ALA A 27 13.50 16.69 11.75
C ALA A 27 12.53 16.25 10.65
N LEU A 28 12.45 14.94 10.42
CA LEU A 28 11.55 14.35 9.45
C LEU A 28 10.21 14.93 9.88
N ALA A 29 9.68 15.84 9.06
CA ALA A 29 8.52 16.61 9.45
C ALA A 29 7.45 15.57 9.71
N ARG A 30 7.06 15.41 10.98
CA ARG A 30 6.07 14.41 11.37
C ARG A 30 4.82 14.63 10.53
N PRO A 31 4.08 13.57 10.21
CA PRO A 31 2.88 13.72 9.40
C PRO A 31 1.94 14.67 10.12
N THR A 32 1.39 15.61 9.36
CA THR A 32 0.50 16.65 9.90
C THR A 32 -0.92 16.42 9.41
N GLN A 33 -1.88 16.91 10.18
CA GLN A 33 -3.27 16.93 9.72
C GLN A 33 -3.35 17.83 8.47
N CYS A 34 -3.79 17.28 7.34
CA CYS A 34 -3.87 18.01 6.08
C CYS A 34 -5.26 18.61 5.84
N ILE A 35 -6.32 17.97 6.35
CA ILE A 35 -7.68 18.46 6.18
C ILE A 35 -8.00 19.45 7.31
N LYS A 36 -7.80 20.74 7.03
CA LYS A 36 -8.02 21.86 7.96
C LYS A 36 -8.82 23.00 7.30
N PRO A 37 -9.39 23.94 8.07
CA PRO A 37 -10.08 25.10 7.51
C PRO A 37 -9.20 25.98 6.60
N GLU A 38 -7.92 26.13 6.92
CA GLU A 38 -6.96 26.95 6.17
C GLU A 38 -6.48 26.29 4.87
N THR A 39 -6.58 24.97 4.75
CA THR A 39 -6.27 24.22 3.52
C THR A 39 -7.51 23.97 2.66
N LYS A 40 -8.56 24.77 2.88
CA LYS A 40 -9.82 24.69 2.14
C LYS A 40 -9.55 24.85 0.64
N CYS A 41 -9.87 23.80 -0.12
CA CYS A 41 -9.75 23.79 -1.58
C CYS A 41 -8.30 23.93 -2.08
N ASP A 42 -7.32 23.49 -1.29
CA ASP A 42 -5.94 23.31 -1.77
C ASP A 42 -5.91 22.25 -2.88
N TYR A 43 -5.47 22.65 -4.07
CA TYR A 43 -5.48 21.80 -5.27
C TYR A 43 -4.48 20.66 -5.21
N ASP A 44 -3.36 20.86 -4.53
CA ASP A 44 -2.35 19.80 -4.37
C ASP A 44 -2.89 18.71 -3.43
N LEU A 45 -3.56 19.11 -2.34
CA LEU A 45 -4.23 18.17 -1.44
C LEU A 45 -5.40 17.47 -2.12
N LEU A 46 -6.27 18.19 -2.84
CA LEU A 46 -7.34 17.55 -3.60
C LEU A 46 -6.80 16.51 -4.58
N CYS A 47 -5.74 16.85 -5.31
CA CYS A 47 -5.10 15.91 -6.21
C CYS A 47 -4.50 14.70 -5.46
N ALA A 48 -3.80 14.92 -4.35
CA ALA A 48 -3.20 13.84 -3.55
C ALA A 48 -4.25 12.87 -3.00
N PHE A 49 -5.36 13.35 -2.43
CA PHE A 49 -6.43 12.49 -1.90
C PHE A 49 -7.23 11.77 -3.00
N LYS A 50 -7.36 12.38 -4.18
CA LYS A 50 -7.91 11.70 -5.37
C LYS A 50 -7.00 10.54 -5.80
N VAL A 51 -5.69 10.77 -5.84
CA VAL A 51 -4.71 9.74 -6.19
C VAL A 51 -4.74 8.60 -5.19
N ASP A 52 -4.72 8.91 -3.88
CA ASP A 52 -4.80 7.90 -2.83
C ASP A 52 -6.05 7.02 -2.97
N LEU A 53 -7.24 7.62 -3.14
CA LEU A 53 -8.46 6.84 -3.36
C LEU A 53 -8.37 5.96 -4.62
N ALA A 54 -7.83 6.48 -5.71
CA ALA A 54 -7.68 5.72 -6.95
C ALA A 54 -6.72 4.52 -6.77
N GLU A 55 -5.60 4.71 -6.06
CA GLU A 55 -4.66 3.64 -5.73
C GLU A 55 -5.32 2.58 -4.84
N LYS A 56 -6.04 2.98 -3.78
CA LYS A 56 -6.77 2.02 -2.91
C LYS A 56 -7.85 1.26 -3.68
N ILE A 57 -8.56 1.89 -4.62
CA ILE A 57 -9.52 1.20 -5.53
C ILE A 57 -8.80 0.13 -6.34
N LEU A 58 -7.66 0.46 -6.96
CA LEU A 58 -6.94 -0.49 -7.80
C LEU A 58 -6.36 -1.66 -7.01
N ILE A 59 -5.80 -1.39 -5.83
CA ILE A 59 -5.31 -2.43 -4.93
C ILE A 59 -6.47 -3.35 -4.55
N TYR A 60 -7.57 -2.78 -4.07
CA TYR A 60 -8.75 -3.53 -3.69
C TYR A 60 -9.26 -4.42 -4.83
N GLU A 61 -9.38 -3.86 -6.04
CA GLU A 61 -9.75 -4.63 -7.22
C GLU A 61 -8.76 -5.77 -7.51
N ALA A 62 -7.46 -5.54 -7.39
CA ALA A 62 -6.45 -6.57 -7.63
C ALA A 62 -6.63 -7.76 -6.67
N PHE A 63 -6.90 -7.49 -5.39
CA PHE A 63 -7.19 -8.54 -4.42
C PHE A 63 -8.50 -9.25 -4.73
N ILE A 64 -9.59 -8.52 -5.00
CA ILE A 64 -10.88 -9.12 -5.34
C ILE A 64 -10.81 -9.97 -6.63
N ARG A 65 -10.09 -9.53 -7.67
CA ARG A 65 -9.90 -10.31 -8.92
C ARG A 65 -9.14 -11.61 -8.71
N ASN A 66 -8.38 -11.72 -7.63
CA ASN A 66 -7.55 -12.89 -7.31
C ASN A 66 -8.06 -13.66 -6.08
N SER A 67 -9.18 -13.22 -5.49
CA SER A 67 -9.77 -13.78 -4.28
C SER A 67 -10.50 -15.10 -4.58
N PRO A 68 -10.31 -16.15 -3.76
CA PRO A 68 -11.08 -17.38 -3.81
C PRO A 68 -12.59 -17.19 -3.67
N ALA A 69 -13.04 -16.22 -2.87
CA ALA A 69 -14.46 -15.90 -2.76
C ALA A 69 -15.02 -15.39 -4.10
N THR A 70 -14.28 -14.56 -4.83
CA THR A 70 -14.68 -14.12 -6.18
C THR A 70 -14.69 -15.28 -7.17
N GLN A 71 -13.74 -16.21 -7.07
CA GLN A 71 -13.73 -17.42 -7.89
C GLN A 71 -15.00 -18.27 -7.70
N LYS A 72 -15.50 -18.34 -6.47
CA LYS A 72 -16.69 -19.13 -6.08
C LYS A 72 -18.01 -18.39 -6.26
N ALA A 73 -17.99 -17.07 -6.44
CA ALA A 73 -19.19 -16.26 -6.58
C ALA A 73 -19.96 -16.58 -7.88
N PRO A 74 -21.28 -16.31 -7.94
CA PRO A 74 -22.06 -16.43 -9.18
C PRO A 74 -21.41 -15.65 -10.33
N LYS A 75 -21.33 -16.28 -11.52
CA LYS A 75 -20.63 -15.73 -12.70
C LYS A 75 -19.17 -15.33 -12.42
N GLN A 76 -18.56 -15.89 -11.37
CA GLN A 76 -17.22 -15.55 -10.87
C GLN A 76 -17.04 -14.04 -10.69
N THR A 77 -18.08 -13.37 -10.21
CA THR A 77 -18.12 -11.91 -10.07
C THR A 77 -18.53 -11.53 -8.65
N ARG A 78 -17.71 -10.70 -8.00
CA ARG A 78 -17.96 -10.17 -6.65
C ARG A 78 -17.91 -8.66 -6.73
N GLN A 79 -18.97 -7.97 -6.27
CA GLN A 79 -19.04 -6.50 -6.29
C GLN A 79 -18.76 -5.89 -7.68
N GLY A 80 -19.24 -6.54 -8.75
CA GLY A 80 -19.00 -6.12 -10.14
C GLY A 80 -17.59 -6.44 -10.69
N ILE A 81 -16.72 -7.04 -9.88
CA ILE A 81 -15.34 -7.38 -10.24
C ILE A 81 -15.28 -8.87 -10.62
N LYS A 82 -14.87 -9.15 -11.86
CA LYS A 82 -14.73 -10.53 -12.37
C LYS A 82 -13.41 -11.16 -11.93
N TYR A 83 -13.46 -12.42 -11.53
CA TYR A 83 -12.29 -13.23 -11.22
C TYR A 83 -11.34 -13.33 -12.42
N SER A 84 -10.04 -13.26 -12.13
CA SER A 84 -8.95 -13.53 -13.07
C SER A 84 -8.02 -14.61 -12.53
N GLY A 85 -7.62 -14.51 -11.26
CA GLY A 85 -6.64 -15.41 -10.64
C GLY A 85 -5.23 -15.35 -11.24
N LYS A 86 -4.95 -14.50 -12.24
CA LYS A 86 -3.67 -14.47 -12.95
C LYS A 86 -2.49 -14.18 -12.03
N LEU A 87 -2.61 -13.18 -11.16
CA LEU A 87 -1.55 -12.83 -10.21
C LEU A 87 -1.39 -13.91 -9.14
N TYR A 88 -2.52 -14.49 -8.69
CA TYR A 88 -2.52 -15.61 -7.75
C TYR A 88 -1.73 -16.80 -8.29
N GLN A 89 -2.06 -17.26 -9.51
CA GLN A 89 -1.41 -18.42 -10.11
C GLN A 89 0.06 -18.14 -10.46
N ALA A 90 0.37 -16.93 -10.95
CA ALA A 90 1.74 -16.54 -11.24
C ALA A 90 2.61 -16.51 -9.98
N ALA A 91 2.07 -16.02 -8.85
CA ALA A 91 2.78 -16.01 -7.58
C ALA A 91 3.06 -17.44 -7.08
N LEU A 92 2.04 -18.32 -7.13
CA LEU A 92 2.19 -19.70 -6.69
C LEU A 92 3.20 -20.48 -7.55
N ALA A 93 3.17 -20.27 -8.86
CA ALA A 93 4.12 -20.89 -9.78
C ALA A 93 5.57 -20.41 -9.53
N GLN A 94 5.74 -19.11 -9.24
CA GLN A 94 7.06 -18.55 -8.92
C GLN A 94 7.59 -19.07 -7.58
N ALA A 95 6.77 -19.07 -6.52
CA ALA A 95 7.17 -19.59 -5.20
C ALA A 95 7.67 -21.04 -5.29
N LYS A 96 6.91 -21.91 -5.96
CA LYS A 96 7.29 -23.32 -6.16
C LYS A 96 8.53 -23.51 -7.03
N LYS A 97 8.84 -22.56 -7.91
CA LYS A 97 10.04 -22.59 -8.74
C LYS A 97 11.27 -22.14 -7.96
N GLU A 98 11.13 -21.11 -7.13
CA GLU A 98 12.22 -20.54 -6.33
C GLU A 98 12.62 -21.49 -5.20
N ASP A 99 11.65 -22.10 -4.53
CA ASP A 99 11.91 -23.14 -3.54
C ASP A 99 10.85 -24.26 -3.61
N PRO A 100 11.15 -25.36 -4.33
CA PRO A 100 10.25 -26.51 -4.43
C PRO A 100 10.05 -27.27 -3.12
N SER A 101 10.91 -27.05 -2.11
CA SER A 101 10.84 -27.76 -0.82
C SER A 101 9.82 -27.14 0.14
N LEU A 102 9.42 -25.88 -0.08
CA LEU A 102 8.42 -25.21 0.73
C LEU A 102 7.06 -25.91 0.64
N SER A 103 6.43 -26.10 1.79
CA SER A 103 5.09 -26.67 1.89
C SER A 103 4.26 -25.96 2.96
N GLY A 104 2.98 -26.29 3.03
CA GLY A 104 2.07 -25.77 4.06
C GLY A 104 2.07 -24.24 4.14
N GLU A 105 2.32 -23.73 5.35
CA GLU A 105 2.24 -22.31 5.67
C GLU A 105 3.44 -21.50 5.17
N ASP A 106 4.62 -22.13 5.05
CA ASP A 106 5.82 -21.45 4.54
C ASP A 106 5.69 -21.16 3.04
N LEU A 107 5.19 -22.15 2.28
CA LEU A 107 4.83 -21.93 0.88
C LEU A 107 3.74 -20.86 0.74
N ALA A 108 2.75 -20.85 1.63
CA ALA A 108 1.69 -19.83 1.63
C ALA A 108 2.24 -18.42 1.85
N SER A 109 3.12 -18.25 2.83
CA SER A 109 3.78 -16.98 3.15
C SER A 109 4.66 -16.49 2.00
N ALA A 110 5.53 -17.34 1.47
CA ALA A 110 6.38 -17.01 0.32
C ALA A 110 5.56 -16.64 -0.92
N THR A 111 4.52 -17.42 -1.21
CA THR A 111 3.60 -17.14 -2.32
C THR A 111 2.91 -15.79 -2.14
N TYR A 112 2.47 -15.47 -0.93
CA TYR A 112 1.81 -14.21 -0.64
C TYR A 112 2.75 -13.00 -0.80
N GLN A 113 4.00 -13.09 -0.36
CA GLN A 113 4.99 -12.02 -0.59
C GLN A 113 5.20 -11.73 -2.08
N ILE A 114 5.33 -12.79 -2.89
CA ILE A 114 5.43 -12.67 -4.35
C ILE A 114 4.16 -12.07 -4.93
N PHE A 115 2.99 -12.48 -4.45
CA PHE A 115 1.71 -11.94 -4.88
C PHE A 115 1.60 -10.43 -4.63
N VAL A 116 1.92 -9.96 -3.42
CA VAL A 116 1.92 -8.53 -3.07
C VAL A 116 2.89 -7.76 -3.97
N SER A 117 4.09 -8.30 -4.21
CA SER A 117 5.07 -7.69 -5.13
C SER A 117 4.51 -7.53 -6.55
N LYS A 118 3.83 -8.56 -7.08
CA LYS A 118 3.19 -8.51 -8.40
C LYS A 118 2.01 -7.54 -8.45
N VAL A 119 1.23 -7.43 -7.37
CA VAL A 119 0.17 -6.42 -7.25
C VAL A 119 0.78 -5.02 -7.34
N ARG A 120 1.84 -4.74 -6.57
CA ARG A 120 2.56 -3.45 -6.63
C ARG A 120 3.11 -3.13 -8.01
N GLU A 121 3.73 -4.10 -8.67
CA GLU A 121 4.25 -3.92 -10.03
C GLU A 121 3.11 -3.57 -11.01
N SER A 122 1.99 -4.29 -10.93
CA SER A 122 0.82 -4.04 -11.77
C SER A 122 0.20 -2.66 -11.51
N LEU A 123 0.28 -2.17 -10.28
CA LEU A 123 -0.17 -0.83 -9.90
C LEU A 123 0.78 0.25 -10.40
N GLY A 124 2.10 0.05 -10.28
CA GLY A 124 3.11 0.98 -10.80
C GLY A 124 2.96 1.23 -12.31
N GLN A 125 2.61 0.19 -13.07
CA GLN A 125 2.30 0.29 -14.50
C GLN A 125 1.01 1.10 -14.80
N GLN A 126 0.10 1.20 -13.83
CA GLN A 126 -1.17 1.93 -13.95
C GLN A 126 -1.16 3.30 -13.27
N ALA A 127 -0.22 3.56 -12.36
CA ALA A 127 -0.17 4.73 -11.49
C ALA A 127 -0.13 6.06 -12.26
N SER A 128 0.54 6.09 -13.42
CA SER A 128 0.60 7.29 -14.28
C SER A 128 -0.77 7.79 -14.73
N LYS A 129 -1.78 6.92 -14.83
CA LYS A 129 -3.15 7.28 -15.22
C LYS A 129 -3.90 8.04 -14.12
N TYR A 130 -3.46 7.92 -12.87
CA TYR A 130 -4.16 8.47 -11.71
C TYR A 130 -3.45 9.68 -11.12
N LYS A 131 -2.11 9.74 -11.23
CA LYS A 131 -1.26 10.83 -10.73
C LYS A 131 -1.49 12.19 -11.40
N ASP A 132 -2.17 12.22 -12.55
CA ASP A 132 -2.42 13.41 -13.34
C ASP A 132 -3.76 14.08 -12.98
N CYS A 133 -3.71 15.33 -12.51
CA CYS A 133 -4.87 16.15 -12.15
C CYS A 133 -5.01 17.38 -13.06
N LYS A 134 -4.88 17.19 -14.38
CA LYS A 134 -4.94 18.28 -15.39
C LYS A 134 -6.03 19.34 -15.19
N SER A 135 -7.25 18.99 -14.73
CA SER A 135 -8.31 20.01 -14.47
C SER A 135 -7.93 21.05 -13.43
N LEU A 136 -7.06 20.68 -12.50
CA LEU A 136 -6.58 21.57 -11.44
C LEU A 136 -5.24 22.23 -11.81
N GLY A 137 -4.65 21.89 -12.96
CA GLY A 137 -3.32 22.37 -13.35
C GLY A 137 -2.18 21.88 -12.44
N THR A 138 -2.39 20.80 -11.69
CA THR A 138 -1.39 20.24 -10.77
C THR A 138 -1.24 18.73 -10.93
N THR A 139 -0.18 18.19 -10.33
CA THR A 139 0.12 16.76 -10.17
C THR A 139 0.22 16.44 -8.69
N ALA A 140 -0.17 15.23 -8.28
CA ALA A 140 -0.08 14.85 -6.89
C ALA A 140 1.38 14.92 -6.43
N LYS A 141 1.66 15.72 -5.40
CA LYS A 141 2.98 15.78 -4.80
C LYS A 141 3.16 14.55 -3.92
N ASP A 142 4.18 13.75 -4.22
CA ASP A 142 4.48 12.52 -3.49
C ASP A 142 4.67 12.79 -1.97
N GLN A 143 5.09 14.01 -1.58
CA GLN A 143 5.21 14.40 -0.16
C GLN A 143 3.91 14.31 0.65
N TYR A 144 2.75 14.42 0.01
CA TYR A 144 1.45 14.29 0.69
C TYR A 144 0.97 12.84 0.72
N VAL A 145 1.39 12.04 -0.26
CA VAL A 145 1.01 10.64 -0.46
C VAL A 145 1.92 9.76 0.38
N GLY A 146 1.54 9.58 1.64
CA GLY A 146 2.27 8.73 2.59
C GLY A 146 1.81 7.27 2.62
N SER A 147 0.80 6.88 1.83
CA SER A 147 0.10 5.63 2.07
C SER A 147 0.89 4.39 1.62
N TRP A 148 0.72 3.32 2.38
CA TRP A 148 1.46 2.09 2.21
C TRP A 148 0.57 1.01 1.58
N SER A 149 1.14 0.26 0.63
CA SER A 149 0.45 -0.81 -0.09
C SER A 149 1.07 -2.16 0.22
N GLY A 150 0.76 -2.77 1.36
CA GLY A 150 1.11 -4.18 1.63
C GLY A 150 1.79 -4.36 2.97
N MET A 151 1.13 -5.11 3.84
CA MET A 151 1.54 -5.36 5.22
C MET A 151 1.86 -6.85 5.42
N LEU A 152 2.83 -7.13 6.27
CA LEU A 152 3.19 -8.48 6.70
C LEU A 152 2.97 -8.57 8.19
N THR A 153 2.26 -9.60 8.62
CA THR A 153 2.01 -9.85 10.04
C THR A 153 2.97 -10.92 10.53
N ASP A 154 3.70 -10.62 11.59
CA ASP A 154 4.48 -11.62 12.30
C ASP A 154 3.54 -12.56 13.06
N LYS A 155 3.89 -13.84 13.04
CA LYS A 155 3.01 -14.90 13.49
C LYS A 155 3.10 -15.12 15.00
N GLU A 156 4.20 -14.72 15.62
CA GLU A 156 4.49 -15.00 17.03
C GLU A 156 3.98 -13.87 17.93
N ASP A 157 4.22 -12.61 17.53
CA ASP A 157 3.88 -11.43 18.33
C ASP A 157 2.72 -10.60 17.74
N CYS A 158 2.21 -10.99 16.57
CA CYS A 158 1.18 -10.27 15.82
C CYS A 158 1.53 -8.83 15.46
N ASN A 159 2.82 -8.46 15.47
CA ASN A 159 3.26 -7.17 14.96
C ASN A 159 3.10 -7.12 13.44
N VAL A 160 2.70 -5.95 12.94
CA VAL A 160 2.46 -5.74 11.52
C VAL A 160 3.49 -4.77 10.97
N TYR A 161 4.15 -5.21 9.91
CA TYR A 161 5.24 -4.49 9.27
C TYR A 161 4.81 -4.07 7.86
N GLY A 162 5.10 -2.83 7.49
CA GLY A 162 5.13 -2.44 6.09
C GLY A 162 6.33 -3.09 5.40
N SER A 163 6.11 -3.65 4.21
CA SER A 163 7.14 -4.37 3.46
C SER A 163 7.93 -3.47 2.52
N LYS A 164 8.86 -2.64 3.03
CA LYS A 164 9.64 -1.75 2.16
C LYS A 164 10.63 -2.55 1.32
N LEU A 165 10.53 -2.45 0.00
CA LEU A 165 11.54 -3.02 -0.90
C LEU A 165 12.77 -2.11 -0.88
N VAL A 166 13.87 -2.61 -0.34
CA VAL A 166 15.20 -1.99 -0.42
C VAL A 166 16.10 -2.92 -1.23
N GLY A 167 16.20 -2.66 -2.53
CA GLY A 167 16.80 -3.60 -3.48
C GLY A 167 15.99 -4.89 -3.56
N ASN A 168 16.62 -6.04 -3.32
CA ASN A 168 15.97 -7.35 -3.27
C ASN A 168 15.50 -7.76 -1.85
N ASN A 169 15.74 -6.92 -0.84
CA ASN A 169 15.41 -7.23 0.55
C ASN A 169 14.13 -6.50 0.98
N VAL A 170 13.28 -7.21 1.73
CA VAL A 170 12.11 -6.62 2.39
C VAL A 170 12.56 -6.16 3.78
N GLU A 171 12.68 -4.86 3.97
CA GLU A 171 12.88 -4.28 5.30
C GLU A 171 11.54 -4.30 6.05
N ARG A 172 11.55 -4.81 7.29
CA ARG A 172 10.38 -4.84 8.17
C ARG A 172 10.38 -3.58 9.01
N LEU A 173 9.54 -2.62 8.65
CA LEU A 173 9.34 -1.39 9.42
C LEU A 173 7.91 -1.38 9.95
N THR A 174 7.70 -0.97 11.20
CA THR A 174 6.32 -0.85 11.72
C THR A 174 5.60 0.27 10.99
N VAL A 175 4.26 0.24 10.98
CA VAL A 175 3.45 1.34 10.43
C VAL A 175 3.77 2.65 11.16
N GLY A 176 4.08 2.59 12.46
CA GLY A 176 4.54 3.72 13.26
C GLY A 176 5.87 4.31 12.77
N ASP A 177 6.87 3.47 12.53
CA ASP A 177 8.19 3.93 12.03
C ASP A 177 8.07 4.57 10.65
N LEU A 178 7.26 3.96 9.76
CA LEU A 178 6.99 4.49 8.43
C LEU A 178 6.27 5.84 8.49
N LYS A 179 5.29 5.95 9.41
CA LYS A 179 4.58 7.19 9.67
C LYS A 179 5.52 8.28 10.16
N ASP A 180 6.35 7.98 11.16
CA ASP A 180 7.28 8.95 11.76
C ASP A 180 8.37 9.41 10.77
N ALA A 181 8.71 8.57 9.78
CA ALA A 181 9.63 8.92 8.70
C ALA A 181 8.98 9.71 7.55
N SER A 182 7.66 9.89 7.55
CA SER A 182 6.90 10.48 6.44
C SER A 182 6.44 11.91 6.71
N GLN A 183 6.48 12.74 5.66
CA GLN A 183 5.89 14.09 5.65
C GLN A 183 4.42 14.09 5.19
N GLY A 184 3.84 12.90 4.97
CA GLY A 184 2.50 12.71 4.43
C GLY A 184 1.38 13.20 5.33
N CYS A 185 0.17 13.20 4.78
CA CYS A 185 -1.03 13.58 5.51
C CYS A 185 -1.43 12.52 6.54
N LEU A 186 -1.75 12.93 7.77
CA LEU A 186 -2.22 12.01 8.82
C LEU A 186 -3.43 11.19 8.37
N GLU A 187 -4.34 11.80 7.61
CA GLU A 187 -5.54 11.13 7.09
C GLU A 187 -5.22 9.95 6.17
N MET A 188 -4.11 10.01 5.42
CA MET A 188 -3.68 8.87 4.59
C MET A 188 -3.10 7.73 5.45
N TRP A 189 -2.53 8.06 6.61
CA TRP A 189 -2.04 7.06 7.58
C TRP A 189 -3.15 6.40 8.38
N ASP A 190 -4.29 7.06 8.60
CA ASP A 190 -5.42 6.50 9.35
C ASP A 190 -6.03 5.27 8.64
N GLY A 191 -6.07 5.30 7.29
CA GLY A 191 -6.46 4.15 6.47
C GLY A 191 -5.51 2.95 6.61
N ASP A 192 -4.21 3.21 6.72
CA ASP A 192 -3.20 2.17 6.89
C ASP A 192 -3.20 1.62 8.33
N ARG A 193 -3.45 2.46 9.33
CA ARG A 193 -3.58 2.00 10.73
C ARG A 193 -4.76 1.06 10.95
N GLY A 194 -5.89 1.29 10.28
CA GLY A 194 -7.00 0.34 10.38
C GLY A 194 -6.78 -0.94 9.57
N HIS A 195 -6.04 -0.86 8.46
CA HIS A 195 -5.53 -2.06 7.76
C HIS A 195 -4.65 -2.88 8.70
N GLU A 196 -3.73 -2.23 9.41
CA GLU A 196 -2.87 -2.84 10.43
C GLU A 196 -3.69 -3.55 11.52
N ALA A 197 -4.71 -2.88 12.07
CA ALA A 197 -5.56 -3.46 13.11
C ALA A 197 -6.29 -4.73 12.65
N ILE A 198 -6.77 -4.77 11.41
CA ILE A 198 -7.43 -5.96 10.85
C ILE A 198 -6.47 -7.16 10.83
N HIS A 199 -5.21 -6.95 10.44
CA HIS A 199 -4.18 -7.98 10.49
C HIS A 199 -3.84 -8.43 11.91
N GLN A 200 -3.66 -7.47 12.84
CA GLN A 200 -3.38 -7.78 14.24
C GLN A 200 -4.51 -8.61 14.87
N ASP A 201 -5.77 -8.25 14.61
CA ASP A 201 -6.94 -8.95 15.15
C ASP A 201 -7.08 -10.34 14.52
N ALA A 202 -6.84 -10.48 13.22
CA ALA A 202 -6.83 -11.77 12.54
C ALA A 202 -5.74 -12.69 13.11
N CYS A 203 -4.55 -12.16 13.41
CA CYS A 203 -3.47 -12.90 14.04
C CYS A 203 -3.81 -13.32 15.49
N ARG A 204 -4.29 -12.40 16.32
CA ARG A 204 -4.69 -12.69 17.71
C ARG A 204 -5.79 -13.74 17.77
N ALA A 205 -6.78 -13.66 16.88
CA ALA A 205 -7.85 -14.65 16.78
C ALA A 205 -7.33 -16.05 16.43
N ARG A 206 -6.30 -16.14 15.56
CA ARG A 206 -5.63 -17.42 15.26
C ARG A 206 -4.88 -17.96 16.47
N LEU A 207 -4.06 -17.13 17.12
CA LEU A 207 -3.29 -17.55 18.30
C LEU A 207 -4.19 -18.00 19.46
N ALA A 208 -5.35 -17.37 19.63
CA ALA A 208 -6.35 -17.77 20.62
C ALA A 208 -6.98 -19.14 20.31
N ASN A 209 -7.02 -19.55 19.03
CA ASN A 209 -7.61 -20.80 18.60
C ASN A 209 -6.54 -21.87 18.28
N LYS A 210 -6.12 -22.61 19.31
CA LYS A 210 -5.08 -23.65 19.23
C LYS A 210 -5.36 -24.79 18.23
N GLY A 211 -6.59 -24.92 17.70
CA GLY A 211 -6.96 -25.89 16.68
C GLY A 211 -7.22 -25.30 15.29
N ALA A 212 -6.92 -24.01 15.08
CA ALA A 212 -7.12 -23.36 13.81
C ALA A 212 -6.24 -24.02 12.71
N PRO A 213 -6.77 -24.22 11.50
CA PRO A 213 -5.96 -24.73 10.40
C PRO A 213 -4.83 -23.74 10.06
N PRO A 214 -3.69 -24.22 9.55
CA PRO A 214 -2.58 -23.38 9.12
C PRO A 214 -3.04 -22.32 8.11
N GLN A 215 -2.39 -21.16 8.11
CA GLN A 215 -2.70 -20.16 7.11
C GLN A 215 -2.38 -20.66 5.71
N THR A 216 -3.28 -20.37 4.78
CA THR A 216 -3.14 -20.73 3.37
C THR A 216 -2.95 -19.45 2.56
N PHE A 217 -2.39 -19.57 1.35
CA PHE A 217 -2.30 -18.41 0.47
C PHE A 217 -3.67 -17.77 0.21
N LYS A 218 -4.73 -18.58 0.20
CA LYS A 218 -6.13 -18.13 0.11
C LYS A 218 -6.54 -17.23 1.27
N SER A 219 -6.19 -17.60 2.52
CA SER A 219 -6.55 -16.79 3.68
C SER A 219 -5.85 -15.44 3.68
N TYR A 220 -4.57 -15.39 3.28
CA TYR A 220 -3.86 -14.12 3.15
C TYR A 220 -4.54 -13.17 2.16
N VAL A 221 -4.95 -13.66 0.98
CA VAL A 221 -5.59 -12.82 -0.05
C VAL A 221 -6.97 -12.31 0.41
N GLU A 222 -7.76 -13.11 1.13
CA GLU A 222 -9.05 -12.64 1.66
C GLU A 222 -8.89 -11.65 2.82
N GLU A 223 -7.93 -11.90 3.72
CA GLU A 223 -7.62 -11.02 4.85
C GLU A 223 -7.23 -9.62 4.34
N ASP A 224 -6.33 -9.55 3.36
CA ASP A 224 -5.96 -8.28 2.73
C ASP A 224 -7.11 -7.66 1.94
N ALA A 225 -7.93 -8.45 1.25
CA ALA A 225 -9.10 -7.91 0.55
C ALA A 225 -10.04 -7.18 1.54
N GLN A 226 -10.21 -7.73 2.75
CA GLN A 226 -10.95 -7.07 3.82
C GLN A 226 -10.23 -5.84 4.36
N ALA A 227 -8.92 -5.91 4.54
CA ALA A 227 -8.13 -4.79 5.05
C ALA A 227 -8.12 -3.60 4.07
N TYR A 228 -7.89 -3.84 2.78
CA TYR A 228 -7.98 -2.81 1.74
C TYR A 228 -9.38 -2.24 1.55
N ARG A 229 -10.43 -3.01 1.89
CA ARG A 229 -11.80 -2.49 1.92
C ARG A 229 -11.94 -1.39 2.97
N TYR A 230 -11.34 -1.56 4.14
CA TYR A 230 -11.31 -0.53 5.17
C TYR A 230 -10.52 0.69 4.69
N SER A 231 -9.34 0.51 4.12
CA SER A 231 -8.54 1.62 3.58
C SER A 231 -9.30 2.40 2.51
N LEU A 232 -10.00 1.69 1.60
CA LEU A 232 -10.86 2.29 0.58
C LEU A 232 -11.96 3.18 1.21
N GLU A 233 -12.60 2.70 2.28
CA GLU A 233 -13.63 3.45 2.99
C GLU A 233 -13.08 4.74 3.61
N GLN A 234 -11.92 4.67 4.26
CA GLN A 234 -11.28 5.85 4.84
C GLN A 234 -10.87 6.85 3.76
N SER A 235 -10.18 6.42 2.70
CA SER A 235 -9.79 7.31 1.59
C SER A 235 -11.00 7.97 0.92
N SER A 236 -12.12 7.24 0.79
CA SER A 236 -13.39 7.77 0.27
C SER A 236 -13.95 8.88 1.19
N ASN A 237 -13.99 8.63 2.50
CA ASN A 237 -14.46 9.59 3.49
C ASN A 237 -13.59 10.86 3.52
N HIS A 238 -12.27 10.71 3.42
CA HIS A 238 -11.34 11.84 3.39
C HIS A 238 -11.49 12.70 2.13
N LEU A 239 -11.58 12.08 0.95
CA LEU A 239 -11.80 12.82 -0.30
C LEU A 239 -13.15 13.55 -0.28
N LYS A 240 -14.22 12.88 0.18
CA LYS A 240 -15.55 13.50 0.34
C LYS A 240 -15.49 14.72 1.26
N ARG A 241 -14.79 14.61 2.39
CA ARG A 241 -14.62 15.74 3.33
C ARG A 241 -13.90 16.92 2.66
N LEU A 242 -12.84 16.66 1.89
CA LEU A 242 -12.12 17.72 1.16
C LEU A 242 -12.97 18.37 0.06
N GLN A 243 -13.74 17.59 -0.70
CA GLN A 243 -14.65 18.14 -1.71
C GLN A 243 -15.71 19.05 -1.08
N LEU A 244 -16.29 18.66 0.06
CA LEU A 244 -17.26 19.48 0.78
C LEU A 244 -16.67 20.84 1.17
N LEU A 245 -15.43 20.84 1.65
CA LEU A 245 -14.70 22.08 1.95
C LEU A 245 -14.46 22.93 0.67
N CYS A 246 -14.31 22.31 -0.49
CA CYS A 246 -14.04 22.98 -1.77
C CYS A 246 -15.29 23.21 -2.65
N THR A 247 -16.51 23.02 -2.13
CA THR A 247 -17.74 23.04 -2.95
C THR A 247 -18.07 24.40 -3.56
N ALA A 248 -17.71 25.49 -2.88
CA ALA A 248 -17.99 26.85 -3.34
C ALA A 248 -17.04 27.35 -4.45
N ASP A 249 -15.97 26.62 -4.77
CA ASP A 249 -15.01 27.04 -5.80
C ASP A 249 -15.45 26.59 -7.21
N PRO A 250 -15.71 27.50 -8.16
CA PRO A 250 -16.08 27.12 -9.52
C PRO A 250 -14.93 26.45 -10.31
N LYS A 251 -13.66 26.77 -10.01
CA LYS A 251 -12.49 26.22 -10.73
C LYS A 251 -12.27 24.74 -10.42
N ALA A 252 -12.75 24.27 -9.27
CA ALA A 252 -12.66 22.86 -8.89
C ALA A 252 -13.84 22.00 -9.40
N LYS A 253 -14.75 22.53 -10.23
CA LYS A 253 -15.95 21.78 -10.70
C LYS A 253 -15.60 20.48 -11.43
N GLU A 254 -14.77 20.52 -12.46
CA GLU A 254 -14.39 19.33 -13.24
C GLU A 254 -13.62 18.32 -12.38
N PHE A 255 -12.82 18.80 -11.43
CA PHE A 255 -12.18 17.93 -10.45
C PHE A 255 -13.22 17.21 -9.58
N ARG A 256 -14.21 17.95 -9.04
CA ARG A 256 -15.26 17.37 -8.20
C ARG A 256 -16.03 16.28 -8.94
N GLU A 257 -16.42 16.52 -10.19
CA GLU A 257 -17.09 15.52 -11.03
C GLU A 257 -16.26 14.22 -11.16
N ARG A 258 -14.94 14.34 -11.41
CA ARG A 258 -14.06 13.16 -11.50
C ARG A 258 -13.82 12.47 -10.16
N ALA A 259 -13.77 13.22 -9.07
CA ALA A 259 -13.69 12.67 -7.73
C ALA A 259 -15.01 11.97 -7.35
N ASP A 260 -16.16 12.49 -7.77
CA ASP A 260 -17.48 11.87 -7.58
C ASP A 260 -17.58 10.53 -8.30
N ASP A 261 -16.99 10.39 -9.49
CA ASP A 261 -16.90 9.10 -10.18
C ASP A 261 -16.13 8.05 -9.38
N LEU A 262 -15.00 8.44 -8.77
CA LEU A 262 -14.22 7.56 -7.89
C LEU A 262 -14.99 7.21 -6.62
N LEU A 263 -15.64 8.19 -6.00
CA LEU A 263 -16.47 7.99 -4.81
C LEU A 263 -17.66 7.08 -5.09
N LYS A 264 -18.32 7.24 -6.24
CA LYS A 264 -19.40 6.36 -6.70
C LYS A 264 -18.91 4.94 -6.90
N LYS A 265 -17.73 4.76 -7.50
CA LYS A 265 -17.11 3.45 -7.67
C LYS A 265 -16.75 2.81 -6.33
N ALA A 266 -16.16 3.56 -5.40
CA ALA A 266 -15.88 3.08 -4.04
C ALA A 266 -17.16 2.68 -3.30
N ALA A 267 -18.22 3.47 -3.41
CA ALA A 267 -19.52 3.19 -2.80
C ALA A 267 -20.16 1.89 -3.33
N GLN A 268 -19.97 1.54 -4.61
CA GLN A 268 -20.44 0.26 -5.17
C GLN A 268 -19.82 -0.95 -4.45
N TYR A 269 -18.58 -0.84 -3.98
CA TYR A 269 -17.91 -1.92 -3.25
C TYR A 269 -18.41 -2.03 -1.81
N GLN A 270 -18.91 -0.94 -1.23
CA GLN A 270 -19.47 -0.90 0.12
C GLN A 270 -20.93 -1.40 0.16
N GLN A 271 -21.77 -0.99 -0.80
CA GLN A 271 -23.21 -1.30 -0.83
C GLN A 271 -23.53 -2.77 -1.09
N ASN A 272 -22.70 -3.46 -1.87
CA ASN A 272 -22.89 -4.87 -2.23
C ASN A 272 -22.62 -5.87 -1.08
N GLN A 273 -22.46 -5.39 0.17
CA GLN A 273 -22.41 -6.22 1.38
C GLN A 273 -23.79 -6.57 1.94
N ALA A 274 -24.75 -5.64 1.83
CA ALA A 274 -26.08 -5.82 2.44
C ALA A 274 -26.94 -6.88 1.72
N SER A 275 -26.45 -7.42 0.60
CA SER A 275 -27.18 -8.31 -0.30
C SER A 275 -26.56 -9.70 -0.41
N GLN A 276 -25.55 -10.04 0.40
CA GLN A 276 -24.97 -11.38 0.43
C GLN A 276 -25.50 -12.13 1.65
N PRO A 277 -26.31 -13.20 1.46
CA PRO A 277 -26.79 -14.04 2.55
C PRO A 277 -25.65 -14.82 3.23
#